data_AF-A0A7W1VU40-F1
#
_entry.id   AF-A0A7W1VU40-F1
#
_cell.length_a   1.000
_cell.length_b   1.000
_cell.length_c   1.000
_cell.angle_alpha   90.00
_cell.angle_beta   90.00
_cell.angle_gamma   90.00
#
_symmetry.space_group_name_H-M   'P 1'
#
loop_
_entity.id
_entity.type
_entity.pdbx_description
1 polymer ?
#
loop_
_entity_poly.entity_id
_entity_poly.type
_entity_poly.pdbx_seq_one_letter_code
_entity_poly.pdbx_strand_id
1 'polypeptide(L)'
;MKFRYIDKSGQPAWEHTYAWAGQFVNGLACVKGHSGQFGFIDLTGSQKMLAPAFQTEPTQFFEGRASVRNGRMCGYIDLTGSVCIEPRFYNAGAFAEGVASVLTGSNGYAFINYAGEIVTNEFYSHLERFSDGLALAKKGSKFYYLDKSLKTILGPYENAGNFREDVAWATIDGQECYINRQGEVLFHNAWDWICRYCYDDRIDFLSGGKDGFLDRAGNVVIEPIYDSVDGFSDGVAFVEKDSRRIAINTNGDELFSINAEAVDMFREGLAAFQFRQNWGYVDRHGAVQIQPQFYIAGLFRQGFAIVVDK
;
A
#
# COMPACT_ATOMS: atom_id res chain seq x y z
N MET A 1 -24.51 -0.53 6.70
CA MET A 1 -23.41 -0.39 7.68
C MET A 1 -23.13 1.09 7.87
N LYS A 2 -22.67 1.50 9.06
CA LYS A 2 -22.30 2.89 9.36
C LYS A 2 -20.81 2.91 9.67
N PHE A 3 -20.02 3.47 8.77
CA PHE A 3 -18.60 3.66 8.96
C PHE A 3 -18.37 4.96 9.73
N ARG A 4 -17.40 4.96 10.65
CA ARG A 4 -16.93 6.16 11.34
C ARG A 4 -15.42 6.09 11.57
N TYR A 5 -14.82 7.24 11.89
CA TYR A 5 -13.43 7.31 12.32
C TYR A 5 -13.36 7.31 13.84
N ILE A 6 -12.39 6.58 14.40
CA ILE A 6 -11.99 6.64 15.79
C ILE A 6 -10.56 7.17 15.92
N ASP A 7 -10.27 7.80 17.06
CA ASP A 7 -8.90 8.12 17.47
C ASP A 7 -8.22 6.90 18.13
N LYS A 8 -6.96 7.07 18.54
CA LYS A 8 -6.16 6.01 19.19
C LYS A 8 -6.67 5.58 20.58
N SER A 9 -7.58 6.34 21.19
CA SER A 9 -8.27 5.95 22.43
C SER A 9 -9.53 5.10 22.15
N GLY A 10 -9.89 4.93 20.88
CA GLY A 10 -11.10 4.20 20.46
C GLY A 10 -12.37 5.02 20.52
N GLN A 11 -12.27 6.33 20.81
CA GLN A 11 -13.41 7.23 20.79
C GLN A 11 -13.68 7.73 19.38
N PRO A 12 -14.94 8.05 19.04
CA PRO A 12 -15.26 8.67 17.75
C PRO A 12 -14.46 9.96 17.58
N ALA A 13 -13.72 10.06 16.47
CA ALA A 13 -13.02 11.29 16.14
C ALA A 13 -14.03 12.44 15.94
N TRP A 14 -15.17 12.12 15.33
CA TRP A 14 -16.30 13.01 15.09
C TRP A 14 -17.62 12.24 15.13
N GLU A 15 -18.73 12.99 15.21
CA GLU A 15 -20.10 12.44 15.22
C GLU A 15 -20.58 11.93 13.84
N HIS A 16 -19.85 12.25 12.76
CA HIS A 16 -20.25 11.89 11.41
C HIS A 16 -20.13 10.38 11.15
N THR A 17 -21.10 9.84 10.40
CA THR A 17 -21.03 8.48 9.88
C THR A 17 -21.25 8.47 8.38
N TYR A 18 -20.71 7.44 7.73
CA TYR A 18 -20.68 7.31 6.28
C TYR A 18 -21.23 5.95 5.85
N ALA A 19 -21.78 5.90 4.64
CA ALA A 19 -22.11 4.64 3.99
C ALA A 19 -20.85 3.86 3.60
N TRP A 20 -19.74 4.57 3.38
CA TRP A 20 -18.39 4.04 3.19
C TRP A 20 -17.35 5.10 3.57
N ALA A 21 -16.20 4.69 4.09
CA ALA A 21 -15.09 5.56 4.42
C ALA A 21 -13.76 4.92 3.99
N GLY A 22 -12.86 5.72 3.44
CA GLY A 22 -11.51 5.34 3.05
C GLY A 22 -10.46 5.77 4.08
N GLN A 23 -9.24 5.31 3.92
CA GLN A 23 -8.13 5.63 4.84
C GLN A 23 -7.60 7.05 4.61
N PHE A 24 -7.10 7.70 5.67
CA PHE A 24 -6.40 8.98 5.56
C PHE A 24 -5.06 8.81 4.84
N VAL A 25 -4.85 9.64 3.82
CA VAL A 25 -3.61 9.76 3.06
C VAL A 25 -3.37 11.25 2.80
N ASN A 26 -2.19 11.75 3.16
CA ASN A 26 -1.82 13.17 3.05
C ASN A 26 -2.86 14.17 3.60
N GLY A 27 -3.47 13.86 4.74
CA GLY A 27 -4.37 14.75 5.46
C GLY A 27 -5.85 14.64 5.08
N LEU A 28 -6.19 13.77 4.12
CA LEU A 28 -7.56 13.61 3.62
C LEU A 28 -7.94 12.15 3.45
N ALA A 29 -9.24 11.87 3.60
CA ALA A 29 -9.84 10.58 3.28
C ALA A 29 -11.07 10.75 2.40
N CYS A 30 -11.28 9.82 1.46
CA CYS A 30 -12.51 9.74 0.68
C CYS A 30 -13.63 9.14 1.51
N VAL A 31 -14.84 9.69 1.41
CA VAL A 31 -16.02 9.23 2.14
C VAL A 31 -17.24 9.22 1.22
N LYS A 32 -18.19 8.33 1.51
CA LYS A 32 -19.49 8.29 0.85
C LYS A 32 -20.60 8.54 1.86
N GLY A 33 -21.34 9.63 1.68
CA GLY A 33 -22.49 9.95 2.52
C GLY A 33 -23.64 8.95 2.31
N HIS A 34 -24.58 8.91 3.25
CA HIS A 34 -25.74 7.98 3.20
C HIS A 34 -26.68 8.24 2.02
N SER A 35 -26.69 9.45 1.46
CA SER A 35 -27.39 9.78 0.21
C SER A 35 -26.66 9.30 -1.06
N GLY A 36 -25.50 8.67 -0.92
CA GLY A 36 -24.73 8.10 -2.03
C GLY A 36 -23.71 9.05 -2.66
N GLN A 37 -23.69 10.33 -2.27
CA GLN A 37 -22.69 11.29 -2.74
C GLN A 37 -21.30 11.02 -2.15
N PHE A 38 -20.26 11.17 -2.97
CA PHE A 38 -18.86 11.06 -2.55
C PHE A 38 -18.34 12.40 -2.06
N GLY A 39 -17.30 12.37 -1.24
CA GLY A 39 -16.68 13.56 -0.67
C GLY A 39 -15.37 13.24 0.01
N PHE A 40 -14.85 14.23 0.71
CA PHE A 40 -13.63 14.13 1.48
C PHE A 40 -13.82 14.64 2.88
N ILE A 41 -13.02 14.11 3.80
CA ILE A 41 -12.88 14.60 5.17
C ILE A 41 -11.40 14.86 5.45
N ASP A 42 -11.10 15.97 6.10
CA ASP A 42 -9.76 16.29 6.58
C ASP A 42 -9.52 15.85 8.03
N LEU A 43 -8.30 16.01 8.52
CA LEU A 43 -7.91 15.65 9.88
C LEU A 43 -8.61 16.47 10.99
N THR A 44 -9.35 17.53 10.64
CA THR A 44 -10.16 18.31 11.58
C THR A 44 -11.61 17.85 11.65
N GLY A 45 -12.03 16.99 10.72
CA GLY A 45 -13.41 16.53 10.55
C GLY A 45 -14.20 17.37 9.55
N SER A 46 -13.57 18.36 8.94
CA SER A 46 -14.21 19.21 7.95
C SER A 46 -14.44 18.40 6.68
N GLN A 47 -15.69 18.34 6.24
CA GLN A 47 -16.10 17.51 5.10
C GLN A 47 -16.50 18.36 3.89
N LYS A 48 -16.15 17.86 2.70
CA LYS A 48 -16.59 18.42 1.42
C LYS A 48 -17.17 17.32 0.53
N MET A 49 -18.47 17.35 0.33
CA MET A 49 -19.15 16.45 -0.60
C MET A 49 -19.08 17.00 -2.03
N LEU A 50 -18.74 16.13 -2.97
CA LEU A 50 -18.65 16.44 -4.38
C LEU A 50 -20.01 16.38 -5.05
N ALA A 51 -20.18 17.21 -6.08
CA ALA A 51 -21.33 17.10 -6.97
C ALA A 51 -21.28 15.77 -7.73
N PRO A 52 -22.43 15.21 -8.13
CA PRO A 52 -22.54 13.92 -8.84
C PRO A 52 -22.00 13.95 -10.29
N ALA A 53 -21.18 14.94 -10.66
CA ALA A 53 -20.64 15.11 -12.01
C ALA A 53 -19.70 13.96 -12.43
N PHE A 54 -19.20 13.17 -11.48
CA PHE A 54 -18.41 11.97 -11.74
C PHE A 54 -19.23 10.72 -11.49
N GLN A 55 -19.06 9.72 -12.36
CA GLN A 55 -19.82 8.47 -12.30
C GLN A 55 -19.23 7.46 -11.31
N THR A 56 -17.99 7.68 -10.85
CA THR A 56 -17.29 6.77 -9.93
C THR A 56 -16.79 7.47 -8.68
N GLU A 57 -16.56 6.66 -7.64
CA GLU A 57 -15.82 7.04 -6.45
C GLU A 57 -14.43 7.61 -6.84
N PRO A 58 -14.03 8.76 -6.28
CA PRO A 58 -12.65 9.22 -6.37
C PRO A 58 -11.71 8.21 -5.71
N THR A 59 -10.57 7.97 -6.35
CA THR A 59 -9.46 7.26 -5.68
C THR A 59 -8.94 8.06 -4.46
N GLN A 60 -8.09 7.45 -3.65
CA GLN A 60 -7.42 8.17 -2.56
C GLN A 60 -6.54 9.30 -3.09
N PHE A 61 -6.38 10.35 -2.29
CA PHE A 61 -5.47 11.43 -2.59
C PHE A 61 -4.01 11.01 -2.41
N PHE A 62 -3.24 11.12 -3.48
CA PHE A 62 -1.79 11.06 -3.43
C PHE A 62 -1.24 12.37 -3.99
N GLU A 63 -0.32 13.00 -3.26
CA GLU A 63 0.29 14.29 -3.63
C GLU A 63 -0.75 15.37 -3.98
N GLY A 64 -1.84 15.41 -3.22
CA GLY A 64 -2.89 16.42 -3.41
C GLY A 64 -3.87 16.15 -4.55
N ARG A 65 -3.84 14.97 -5.18
CA ARG A 65 -4.71 14.63 -6.32
C ARG A 65 -5.36 13.26 -6.21
N ALA A 66 -6.61 13.19 -6.64
CA ALA A 66 -7.37 11.95 -6.75
C ALA A 66 -7.85 11.77 -8.19
N SER A 67 -7.65 10.58 -8.74
CA SER A 67 -8.22 10.19 -10.03
C SER A 67 -9.73 10.01 -9.90
N VAL A 68 -10.47 10.55 -10.87
CA VAL A 68 -11.94 10.45 -11.01
C VAL A 68 -12.30 10.03 -12.43
N ARG A 69 -13.48 9.41 -12.61
CA ARG A 69 -13.94 8.95 -13.92
C ARG A 69 -15.24 9.65 -14.35
N ASN A 70 -15.26 10.08 -15.61
CA ASN A 70 -16.44 10.51 -16.32
C ASN A 70 -16.58 9.68 -17.62
N GLY A 71 -17.61 8.84 -17.70
CA GLY A 71 -17.73 7.85 -18.76
C GLY A 71 -16.57 6.85 -18.73
N ARG A 72 -15.85 6.72 -19.84
CA ARG A 72 -14.66 5.85 -19.93
C ARG A 72 -13.37 6.56 -19.56
N MET A 73 -13.39 7.88 -19.41
CA MET A 73 -12.19 8.70 -19.26
C MET A 73 -11.94 9.08 -17.81
N CYS A 74 -10.68 9.08 -17.43
CA CYS A 74 -10.15 9.49 -16.14
C CYS A 74 -9.55 10.88 -16.24
N GLY A 75 -9.81 11.69 -15.23
CA GLY A 75 -9.18 12.97 -14.95
C GLY A 75 -8.73 13.01 -13.49
N TYR A 76 -8.40 14.20 -13.00
CA TYR A 76 -8.00 14.39 -11.61
C TYR A 76 -8.71 15.58 -11.00
N ILE A 77 -9.00 15.45 -9.71
CA ILE A 77 -9.45 16.54 -8.84
C ILE A 77 -8.41 16.85 -7.78
N ASP A 78 -8.37 18.10 -7.35
CA ASP A 78 -7.52 18.57 -6.25
C ASP A 78 -8.19 18.36 -4.88
N LEU A 79 -7.54 18.82 -3.80
CA LEU A 79 -8.06 18.73 -2.44
C LEU A 79 -9.34 19.53 -2.20
N THR A 80 -9.64 20.49 -3.08
CA THR A 80 -10.91 21.20 -3.05
C THR A 80 -11.99 20.44 -3.79
N GLY A 81 -11.69 19.30 -4.42
CA GLY A 81 -12.63 18.59 -5.29
C GLY A 81 -12.84 19.25 -6.65
N SER A 82 -12.03 20.25 -6.99
CA SER A 82 -12.10 20.93 -8.29
C SER A 82 -11.33 20.14 -9.34
N VAL A 83 -11.83 20.09 -10.57
CA VAL A 83 -11.12 19.44 -11.68
C VAL A 83 -9.83 20.21 -11.96
N CYS A 84 -8.71 19.52 -11.76
CA CYS A 84 -7.38 20.05 -12.06
C CYS A 84 -6.77 19.42 -13.31
N ILE A 85 -7.29 18.26 -13.75
CA ILE A 85 -6.98 17.64 -15.04
C ILE A 85 -8.28 17.07 -15.60
N GLU A 86 -8.72 17.57 -16.76
CA GLU A 86 -9.95 17.13 -17.40
C GLU A 86 -9.92 15.63 -17.77
N PRO A 87 -11.05 14.90 -17.65
CA PRO A 87 -11.12 13.50 -18.03
C PRO A 87 -10.77 13.25 -19.50
N ARG A 88 -9.58 12.67 -19.74
CA ARG A 88 -9.07 12.39 -21.09
C ARG A 88 -8.21 11.14 -21.22
N PHE A 89 -7.98 10.41 -20.13
CA PHE A 89 -7.15 9.20 -20.11
C PHE A 89 -8.01 7.95 -19.91
N TYR A 90 -7.70 6.82 -20.54
CA TYR A 90 -8.48 5.59 -20.35
C TYR A 90 -8.27 4.99 -18.95
N ASN A 91 -7.08 5.19 -18.40
CA ASN A 91 -6.70 4.80 -17.05
C ASN A 91 -5.76 5.84 -16.44
N ALA A 92 -5.77 5.97 -15.12
CA ALA A 92 -5.00 6.97 -14.38
C ALA A 92 -4.64 6.41 -12.99
N GLY A 93 -3.35 6.24 -12.75
CA GLY A 93 -2.80 5.84 -11.45
C GLY A 93 -2.70 7.01 -10.47
N ALA A 94 -2.25 6.71 -9.25
CA ALA A 94 -1.94 7.73 -8.26
C ALA A 94 -0.71 8.57 -8.68
N PHE A 95 -0.70 9.85 -8.29
CA PHE A 95 0.51 10.65 -8.34
C PHE A 95 1.54 10.12 -7.34
N ALA A 96 2.78 9.98 -7.78
CA ALA A 96 3.92 9.62 -6.95
C ALA A 96 5.18 10.28 -7.51
N GLU A 97 5.91 10.96 -6.64
CA GLU A 97 7.16 11.65 -6.93
C GLU A 97 7.02 12.69 -8.07
N GLY A 98 5.89 13.40 -8.11
CA GLY A 98 5.64 14.50 -9.05
C GLY A 98 4.95 14.13 -10.36
N VAL A 99 4.69 12.84 -10.62
CA VAL A 99 4.05 12.37 -11.85
C VAL A 99 3.01 11.27 -11.59
N ALA A 100 2.12 11.03 -12.56
CA ALA A 100 1.19 9.89 -12.53
C ALA A 100 1.23 9.11 -13.83
N SER A 101 1.17 7.77 -13.74
CA SER A 101 1.06 6.89 -14.91
C SER A 101 -0.37 6.92 -15.46
N VAL A 102 -0.54 7.14 -16.76
CA VAL A 102 -1.84 7.20 -17.43
C VAL A 102 -1.82 6.42 -18.74
N LEU A 103 -2.97 5.81 -19.08
CA LEU A 103 -3.18 5.14 -20.36
C LEU A 103 -3.78 6.12 -21.37
N THR A 104 -3.05 6.44 -22.44
CA THR A 104 -3.45 7.47 -23.42
C THR A 104 -4.19 6.91 -24.64
N GLY A 105 -4.57 5.63 -24.62
CA GLY A 105 -5.26 4.94 -25.72
C GLY A 105 -4.40 3.86 -26.35
N SER A 106 -4.41 3.77 -27.68
CA SER A 106 -3.64 2.76 -28.44
C SER A 106 -2.12 2.87 -28.29
N ASN A 107 -1.63 4.04 -27.86
CA ASN A 107 -0.19 4.28 -27.71
C ASN A 107 0.39 3.59 -26.47
N GLY A 108 -0.43 3.27 -25.46
CA GLY A 108 0.03 2.70 -24.18
C GLY A 108 0.10 3.73 -23.05
N TYR A 109 0.91 3.41 -22.04
CA TYR A 109 1.09 4.22 -20.84
C TYR A 109 2.16 5.30 -21.01
N ALA A 110 1.95 6.43 -20.34
CA ALA A 110 2.87 7.56 -20.25
C ALA A 110 2.80 8.19 -18.86
N PHE A 111 3.82 8.98 -18.47
CA PHE A 111 3.70 9.83 -17.29
C PHE A 111 3.15 11.19 -17.64
N ILE A 112 2.34 11.74 -16.73
CA ILE A 112 1.91 13.13 -16.74
C ILE A 112 2.40 13.89 -15.52
N ASN A 113 2.65 15.18 -15.68
CA ASN A 113 2.89 16.10 -14.55
C ASN A 113 1.57 16.59 -13.92
N TYR A 114 1.67 17.48 -12.93
CA TYR A 114 0.51 18.10 -12.27
C TYR A 114 -0.36 18.98 -13.19
N ALA A 115 0.15 19.48 -14.33
CA ALA A 115 -0.67 20.14 -15.34
C ALA A 115 -1.40 19.13 -16.26
N GLY A 116 -1.14 17.83 -16.09
CA GLY A 116 -1.66 16.76 -16.92
C GLY A 116 -0.93 16.61 -18.26
N GLU A 117 0.18 17.31 -18.45
CA GLU A 117 1.00 17.25 -19.66
C GLU A 117 1.82 15.96 -19.67
N ILE A 118 1.85 15.27 -20.81
CA ILE A 118 2.69 14.07 -20.97
C ILE A 118 4.16 14.49 -20.93
N VAL A 119 4.92 13.88 -20.01
CA VAL A 119 6.35 14.19 -19.81
C VAL A 119 7.29 13.09 -20.30
N THR A 120 6.79 11.88 -20.59
CA THR A 120 7.59 10.83 -21.21
C THR A 120 7.79 11.08 -22.70
N ASN A 121 8.99 10.76 -23.20
CA ASN A 121 9.33 10.88 -24.62
C ASN A 121 8.83 9.71 -25.47
N GLU A 122 8.39 8.62 -24.84
CA GLU A 122 7.86 7.42 -25.49
C GLU A 122 6.68 6.87 -24.67
N PHE A 123 6.00 5.87 -25.22
CA PHE A 123 4.89 5.17 -24.57
C PHE A 123 5.26 3.72 -24.27
N TYR A 124 4.65 3.17 -23.23
CA TYR A 124 5.00 1.87 -22.67
C TYR A 124 3.80 0.93 -22.66
N SER A 125 4.02 -0.37 -22.85
CA SER A 125 2.93 -1.34 -22.70
C SER A 125 2.50 -1.51 -21.23
N HIS A 126 3.40 -1.18 -20.30
CA HIS A 126 3.17 -1.15 -18.87
C HIS A 126 4.12 -0.14 -18.22
N LEU A 127 3.61 0.66 -17.28
CA LEU A 127 4.38 1.71 -16.59
C LEU A 127 3.83 1.85 -15.17
N GLU A 128 4.64 1.43 -14.20
CA GLU A 128 4.35 1.56 -12.78
C GLU A 128 4.59 2.99 -12.29
N ARG A 129 3.96 3.35 -11.18
CA ARG A 129 4.25 4.62 -10.49
C ARG A 129 5.70 4.63 -9.96
N PHE A 130 6.24 5.81 -9.71
CA PHE A 130 7.50 5.93 -8.99
C PHE A 130 7.40 5.35 -7.57
N SER A 131 8.46 4.65 -7.19
CA SER A 131 8.73 4.10 -5.86
C SER A 131 10.24 4.10 -5.64
N ASP A 132 10.70 4.62 -4.51
CA ASP A 132 12.13 4.80 -4.19
C ASP A 132 12.94 5.52 -5.30
N GLY A 133 12.30 6.50 -5.94
CA GLY A 133 12.93 7.30 -6.99
C GLY A 133 13.09 6.61 -8.34
N LEU A 134 12.54 5.40 -8.51
CA LEU A 134 12.56 4.64 -9.76
C LEU A 134 11.15 4.23 -10.20
N ALA A 135 10.95 4.14 -11.51
CA ALA A 135 9.71 3.63 -12.09
C ALA A 135 9.98 2.43 -13.00
N LEU A 136 9.21 1.36 -12.83
CA LEU A 136 9.31 0.18 -13.67
C LEU A 136 8.50 0.36 -14.96
N ALA A 137 9.15 0.14 -16.10
CA ALA A 137 8.55 0.34 -17.41
C ALA A 137 8.82 -0.85 -18.34
N LYS A 138 7.82 -1.27 -19.11
CA LYS A 138 7.95 -2.38 -20.07
C LYS A 138 8.11 -1.86 -21.49
N LYS A 139 9.27 -2.19 -22.10
CA LYS A 139 9.58 -1.90 -23.51
C LYS A 139 9.74 -3.21 -24.26
N GLY A 140 8.89 -3.45 -25.27
CA GLY A 140 8.81 -4.75 -25.93
C GLY A 140 8.44 -5.86 -24.94
N SER A 141 9.28 -6.91 -24.86
CA SER A 141 9.10 -8.03 -23.94
C SER A 141 9.83 -7.88 -22.60
N LYS A 142 10.68 -6.86 -22.44
CA LYS A 142 11.58 -6.69 -21.28
C LYS A 142 11.17 -5.48 -20.42
N PHE A 143 11.63 -5.50 -19.18
CA PHE A 143 11.42 -4.46 -18.20
C PHE A 143 12.69 -3.64 -17.96
N TYR A 144 12.50 -2.36 -17.65
CA TYR A 144 13.55 -1.37 -17.44
C TYR A 144 13.14 -0.43 -16.32
N TYR A 145 14.11 0.11 -15.58
CA TYR A 145 13.83 1.19 -14.61
C TYR A 145 14.19 2.55 -15.17
N LEU A 146 13.29 3.49 -14.96
CA LEU A 146 13.46 4.91 -15.28
C LEU A 146 13.83 5.68 -14.01
N ASP A 147 14.76 6.61 -14.12
CA ASP A 147 15.01 7.61 -13.09
C ASP A 147 14.00 8.78 -13.16
N LYS A 148 14.09 9.73 -12.23
CA LYS A 148 13.23 10.92 -12.21
C LYS A 148 13.39 11.85 -13.42
N SER A 149 14.49 11.73 -14.16
CA SER A 149 14.69 12.42 -15.44
C SER A 149 14.08 11.65 -16.63
N LEU A 150 13.38 10.55 -16.34
CA LEU A 150 12.74 9.63 -17.28
C LEU A 150 13.72 8.91 -18.20
N LYS A 151 14.99 8.82 -17.78
CA LYS A 151 16.02 8.05 -18.48
C LYS A 151 16.02 6.62 -17.99
N THR A 152 16.14 5.69 -18.92
CA THR A 152 16.40 4.28 -18.58
C THR A 152 17.78 4.17 -17.95
N ILE A 153 17.84 3.68 -16.71
CA ILE A 153 19.09 3.50 -15.97
C ILE A 153 19.42 2.04 -15.64
N LEU A 154 18.42 1.14 -15.62
CA LEU A 154 18.59 -0.29 -15.32
C LEU A 154 17.75 -1.17 -16.28
N GLY A 155 18.20 -2.41 -16.49
CA GLY A 155 17.60 -3.39 -17.41
C GLY A 155 18.55 -3.75 -18.57
N PRO A 156 18.15 -4.67 -19.47
CA PRO A 156 16.84 -5.32 -19.56
C PRO A 156 16.63 -6.46 -18.57
N TYR A 157 15.43 -6.57 -18.00
CA TYR A 157 14.99 -7.70 -17.18
C TYR A 157 13.83 -8.47 -17.86
N GLU A 158 13.74 -9.77 -17.61
CA GLU A 158 12.61 -10.59 -18.10
C GLU A 158 11.31 -10.30 -17.36
N ASN A 159 11.42 -10.16 -16.05
CA ASN A 159 10.42 -9.67 -15.13
C ASN A 159 11.11 -8.86 -14.04
N ALA A 160 10.35 -7.99 -13.38
CA ALA A 160 10.85 -7.17 -12.29
C ALA A 160 9.69 -6.60 -11.47
N GLY A 161 9.96 -6.25 -10.21
CA GLY A 161 9.06 -5.52 -9.32
C GLY A 161 9.46 -4.06 -9.11
N ASN A 162 8.60 -3.28 -8.46
CA ASN A 162 8.99 -1.93 -8.02
C ASN A 162 10.06 -2.00 -6.93
N PHE A 163 10.96 -1.02 -6.90
CA PHE A 163 11.89 -0.85 -5.78
C PHE A 163 11.14 -0.50 -4.51
N ARG A 164 11.60 -1.10 -3.40
CA ARG A 164 11.15 -0.82 -2.05
C ARG A 164 12.28 -1.11 -1.08
N GLU A 165 12.60 -0.13 -0.24
CA GLU A 165 13.73 -0.19 0.70
C GLU A 165 15.06 -0.51 -0.02
N ASP A 166 15.26 0.15 -1.17
CA ASP A 166 16.43 0.04 -2.05
C ASP A 166 16.66 -1.32 -2.74
N VAL A 167 15.71 -2.27 -2.63
CA VAL A 167 15.78 -3.56 -3.31
C VAL A 167 14.57 -3.81 -4.22
N ALA A 168 14.76 -4.64 -5.24
CA ALA A 168 13.68 -5.15 -6.09
C ALA A 168 13.98 -6.59 -6.52
N TRP A 169 12.94 -7.41 -6.68
CA TRP A 169 13.07 -8.70 -7.35
C TRP A 169 13.13 -8.50 -8.87
N ALA A 170 13.89 -9.34 -9.56
CA ALA A 170 14.02 -9.37 -11.01
C ALA A 170 14.29 -10.79 -11.53
N THR A 171 14.08 -11.00 -12.83
CA THR A 171 14.46 -12.22 -13.54
C THR A 171 15.54 -11.89 -14.58
N ILE A 172 16.71 -12.52 -14.44
CA ILE A 172 17.89 -12.37 -15.31
C ILE A 172 18.33 -13.76 -15.76
N ASP A 173 18.46 -13.96 -17.08
CA ASP A 173 18.84 -15.25 -17.69
C ASP A 173 18.00 -16.44 -17.18
N GLY A 174 16.69 -16.24 -17.03
CA GLY A 174 15.75 -17.24 -16.53
C GLY A 174 15.80 -17.50 -15.02
N GLN A 175 16.61 -16.76 -14.25
CA GLN A 175 16.75 -16.93 -12.80
C GLN A 175 16.17 -15.74 -12.05
N GLU A 176 15.37 -16.01 -11.01
CA GLU A 176 14.89 -14.98 -10.08
C GLU A 176 16.03 -14.54 -9.13
N CYS A 177 16.12 -13.24 -8.90
CA CYS A 177 17.15 -12.63 -8.07
C CYS A 177 16.64 -11.32 -7.43
N TYR A 178 17.38 -10.82 -6.45
CA TYR A 178 17.20 -9.48 -5.89
C TYR A 178 18.33 -8.58 -6.34
N ILE A 179 17.98 -7.36 -6.74
CA ILE A 179 18.91 -6.34 -7.19
C ILE A 179 18.86 -5.11 -6.28
N ASN A 180 20.00 -4.41 -6.18
CA ASN A 180 20.05 -3.08 -5.57
C ASN A 180 19.77 -1.98 -6.62
N ARG A 181 19.81 -0.72 -6.18
CA ARG A 181 19.56 0.46 -7.04
C ARG A 181 20.64 0.71 -8.10
N GLN A 182 21.77 0.01 -8.05
CA GLN A 182 22.81 0.01 -9.07
C GLN A 182 22.60 -1.11 -10.10
N GLY A 183 21.60 -1.97 -9.90
CA GLY A 183 21.33 -3.15 -10.73
C GLY A 183 22.23 -4.33 -10.43
N GLU A 184 23.02 -4.27 -9.36
CA GLU A 184 23.87 -5.38 -8.93
C GLU A 184 22.99 -6.47 -8.32
N VAL A 185 23.23 -7.72 -8.71
CA VAL A 185 22.57 -8.88 -8.11
C VAL A 185 23.11 -9.07 -6.70
N LEU A 186 22.23 -8.97 -5.71
CA LEU A 186 22.52 -9.23 -4.31
C LEU A 186 22.56 -10.74 -4.04
N PHE A 187 21.54 -11.45 -4.51
CA PHE A 187 21.45 -12.91 -4.42
C PHE A 187 20.43 -13.45 -5.43
N HIS A 188 20.57 -14.73 -5.77
CA HIS A 188 19.58 -15.49 -6.54
C HIS A 188 18.63 -16.21 -5.60
N ASN A 189 17.37 -16.38 -6.00
CA ASN A 189 16.40 -17.15 -5.22
C ASN A 189 16.87 -18.61 -5.08
N ALA A 190 17.11 -19.02 -3.84
CA ALA A 190 17.53 -20.38 -3.48
C ALA A 190 16.47 -21.12 -2.64
N TRP A 191 15.25 -20.56 -2.55
CA TRP A 191 14.19 -21.03 -1.66
C TRP A 191 12.95 -21.45 -2.45
N ASP A 192 12.04 -22.16 -1.77
CA ASP A 192 10.81 -22.67 -2.39
C ASP A 192 9.92 -21.50 -2.84
N TRP A 193 9.96 -20.39 -2.10
CA TRP A 193 9.33 -19.12 -2.45
C TRP A 193 10.00 -17.95 -1.71
N ILE A 194 9.95 -16.75 -2.29
CA ILE A 194 10.44 -15.51 -1.67
C ILE A 194 9.48 -14.35 -1.97
N CYS A 195 9.23 -13.51 -0.96
CA CYS A 195 8.32 -12.39 -1.06
C CYS A 195 8.88 -11.25 -1.89
N ARG A 196 8.11 -10.80 -2.88
CA ARG A 196 8.47 -9.74 -3.83
C ARG A 196 8.65 -8.35 -3.23
N TYR A 197 8.41 -8.17 -1.94
CA TYR A 197 8.48 -6.88 -1.26
C TYR A 197 9.33 -6.98 0.00
N CYS A 198 10.15 -5.95 0.22
CA CYS A 198 10.86 -5.74 1.48
C CYS A 198 10.01 -4.83 2.39
N TYR A 199 9.89 -5.21 3.65
CA TYR A 199 9.21 -4.41 4.68
C TYR A 199 10.07 -4.38 5.94
N ASP A 200 10.38 -3.18 6.44
CA ASP A 200 11.21 -2.96 7.63
C ASP A 200 12.54 -3.75 7.57
N ASP A 201 13.23 -3.67 6.42
CA ASP A 201 14.48 -4.36 6.10
C ASP A 201 14.39 -5.90 6.12
N ARG A 202 13.19 -6.48 5.98
CA ARG A 202 12.96 -7.93 5.96
C ARG A 202 12.20 -8.39 4.72
N ILE A 203 12.59 -9.57 4.24
CA ILE A 203 11.95 -10.27 3.13
C ILE A 203 11.57 -11.65 3.62
N ASP A 204 10.28 -11.98 3.66
CA ASP A 204 9.82 -13.32 4.02
C ASP A 204 10.13 -14.33 2.91
N PHE A 205 10.48 -15.54 3.31
CA PHE A 205 10.80 -16.65 2.40
C PHE A 205 10.31 -17.98 2.97
N LEU A 206 10.02 -18.92 2.07
CA LEU A 206 9.57 -20.27 2.38
C LEU A 206 10.67 -21.28 2.08
N SER A 207 11.01 -22.13 3.04
CA SER A 207 11.93 -23.25 2.83
C SER A 207 11.50 -24.47 3.63
N GLY A 208 11.37 -25.62 2.95
CA GLY A 208 11.00 -26.87 3.62
C GLY A 208 9.59 -26.83 4.24
N GLY A 209 8.70 -26.00 3.67
CA GLY A 209 7.33 -25.82 4.17
C GLY A 209 7.21 -24.93 5.40
N LYS A 210 8.25 -24.16 5.74
CA LYS A 210 8.26 -23.21 6.85
C LYS A 210 8.75 -21.84 6.40
N ASP A 211 8.20 -20.80 7.01
CA ASP A 211 8.51 -19.41 6.70
C ASP A 211 9.59 -18.85 7.64
N GLY A 212 10.48 -18.04 7.08
CA GLY A 212 11.53 -17.30 7.77
C GLY A 212 11.71 -15.91 7.16
N PHE A 213 12.75 -15.19 7.58
CA PHE A 213 13.04 -13.85 7.04
C PHE A 213 14.52 -13.67 6.68
N LEU A 214 14.74 -13.04 5.54
CA LEU A 214 16.04 -12.59 5.07
C LEU A 214 16.26 -11.11 5.37
N ASP A 215 17.52 -10.68 5.44
CA ASP A 215 17.87 -9.27 5.24
C ASP A 215 17.87 -8.91 3.74
N ARG A 216 18.11 -7.63 3.44
CA ARG A 216 18.19 -7.12 2.05
C ARG A 216 19.33 -7.73 1.23
N ALA A 217 20.35 -8.29 1.86
CA ALA A 217 21.47 -8.96 1.20
C ALA A 217 21.22 -10.47 0.98
N GLY A 218 20.07 -10.99 1.43
CA GLY A 218 19.69 -12.40 1.28
C GLY A 218 20.23 -13.32 2.37
N ASN A 219 20.77 -12.76 3.47
CA ASN A 219 21.19 -13.57 4.61
C ASN A 219 19.95 -13.94 5.43
N VAL A 220 19.87 -15.19 5.87
CA VAL A 220 18.84 -15.64 6.82
C VAL A 220 19.05 -14.92 8.15
N VAL A 221 18.07 -14.10 8.55
CA VAL A 221 18.05 -13.42 9.86
C VAL A 221 17.17 -14.21 10.82
N ILE A 222 16.05 -14.73 10.33
CA ILE A 222 15.11 -15.53 11.10
C ILE A 222 14.93 -16.85 10.36
N GLU A 223 15.30 -17.95 11.02
CA GLU A 223 15.25 -19.29 10.46
C GLU A 223 13.81 -19.68 10.03
N PRO A 224 13.64 -20.50 8.99
CA PRO A 224 12.33 -20.92 8.50
C PRO A 224 11.72 -21.95 9.45
N ILE A 225 11.09 -21.47 10.52
CA ILE A 225 10.50 -22.30 11.58
C ILE A 225 9.00 -22.05 11.79
N TYR A 226 8.44 -21.04 11.12
CA TYR A 226 7.05 -20.63 11.28
C TYR A 226 6.13 -21.34 10.28
N ASP A 227 4.90 -21.63 10.71
CA ASP A 227 3.85 -22.19 9.85
C ASP A 227 3.33 -21.16 8.84
N SER A 228 3.27 -19.89 9.26
CA SER A 228 3.01 -18.74 8.39
C SER A 228 3.55 -17.46 9.01
N VAL A 229 3.84 -16.45 8.19
CA VAL A 229 4.28 -15.12 8.64
C VAL A 229 3.52 -13.99 7.94
N ASP A 230 3.28 -12.91 8.66
CA ASP A 230 2.94 -11.60 8.07
C ASP A 230 4.23 -10.80 7.82
N GLY A 231 4.18 -9.86 6.87
CA GLY A 231 5.27 -8.90 6.66
C GLY A 231 5.44 -7.96 7.86
N PHE A 232 6.68 -7.53 8.13
CA PHE A 232 6.95 -6.57 9.20
C PHE A 232 6.30 -5.21 8.93
N SER A 233 5.79 -4.58 10.00
CA SER A 233 5.43 -3.17 9.98
C SER A 233 5.61 -2.57 11.37
N ASP A 234 6.09 -1.32 11.45
CA ASP A 234 6.46 -0.66 12.71
C ASP A 234 7.44 -1.49 13.57
N GLY A 235 8.29 -2.29 12.93
CA GLY A 235 9.30 -3.16 13.54
C GLY A 235 8.76 -4.45 14.16
N VAL A 236 7.49 -4.80 13.90
CA VAL A 236 6.85 -6.01 14.45
C VAL A 236 6.12 -6.77 13.35
N ALA A 237 6.17 -8.10 13.39
CA ALA A 237 5.37 -8.99 12.56
C ALA A 237 4.59 -9.97 13.45
N PHE A 238 3.43 -10.41 12.98
CA PHE A 238 2.76 -11.58 13.55
C PHE A 238 3.18 -12.84 12.77
N VAL A 239 3.40 -13.92 13.50
CA VAL A 239 3.79 -15.22 12.96
C VAL A 239 2.98 -16.33 13.62
N GLU A 240 2.80 -17.44 12.92
CA GLU A 240 2.15 -18.64 13.45
C GLU A 240 3.18 -19.74 13.71
N LYS A 241 3.15 -20.31 14.91
CA LYS A 241 3.96 -21.47 15.29
C LYS A 241 3.21 -22.34 16.27
N ASP A 242 3.09 -23.63 15.97
CA ASP A 242 2.42 -24.62 16.82
C ASP A 242 0.98 -24.18 17.17
N SER A 243 0.26 -23.66 16.18
CA SER A 243 -1.10 -23.08 16.32
C SER A 243 -1.21 -21.90 17.28
N ARG A 244 -0.10 -21.26 17.64
CA ARG A 244 -0.08 -20.00 18.39
C ARG A 244 0.26 -18.85 17.47
N ARG A 245 -0.41 -17.72 17.66
CA ARG A 245 -0.05 -16.45 17.03
C ARG A 245 0.85 -15.63 17.94
N ILE A 246 2.02 -15.25 17.43
CA ILE A 246 3.11 -14.64 18.18
C ILE A 246 3.52 -13.36 17.47
N ALA A 247 3.71 -12.27 18.20
CA ALA A 247 4.37 -11.08 17.71
C ALA A 247 5.88 -11.21 17.89
N ILE A 248 6.66 -10.92 16.86
CA ILE A 248 8.13 -10.93 16.88
C ILE A 248 8.70 -9.58 16.45
N ASN A 249 9.88 -9.23 16.96
CA ASN A 249 10.65 -8.10 16.42
C ASN A 249 11.46 -8.51 15.17
N THR A 250 12.13 -7.55 14.54
CA THR A 250 12.94 -7.79 13.32
C THR A 250 14.16 -8.68 13.54
N ASN A 251 14.54 -9.00 14.78
CA ASN A 251 15.58 -9.99 15.09
C ASN A 251 15.01 -11.40 15.29
N GLY A 252 13.68 -11.56 15.31
CA GLY A 252 13.00 -12.82 15.59
C GLY A 252 12.73 -13.08 17.07
N ASP A 253 12.99 -12.12 17.96
CA ASP A 253 12.67 -12.28 19.37
C ASP A 253 11.15 -12.26 19.56
N GLU A 254 10.60 -13.26 20.26
CA GLU A 254 9.20 -13.29 20.66
C GLU A 254 8.90 -12.15 21.63
N LEU A 255 7.95 -11.28 21.28
CA LEU A 255 7.51 -10.16 22.11
C LEU A 255 6.33 -10.57 23.00
N PHE A 256 5.28 -11.11 22.40
CA PHE A 256 4.09 -11.62 23.11
C PHE A 256 3.30 -12.58 22.21
N SER A 257 2.47 -13.43 22.82
CA SER A 257 1.46 -14.22 22.10
C SER A 257 0.07 -13.61 22.30
N ILE A 258 -0.77 -13.67 21.28
CA ILE A 258 -2.15 -13.16 21.36
C ILE A 258 -3.16 -14.27 21.01
N ASN A 259 -4.21 -14.38 21.83
CA ASN A 259 -5.35 -15.23 21.52
C ASN A 259 -6.34 -14.45 20.64
N ALA A 260 -6.17 -14.56 19.32
CA ALA A 260 -6.98 -13.86 18.35
C ALA A 260 -7.35 -14.77 17.17
N GLU A 261 -8.57 -14.63 16.67
CA GLU A 261 -9.06 -15.29 15.45
C GLU A 261 -8.31 -14.73 14.23
N ALA A 262 -8.14 -13.41 14.17
CA ALA A 262 -7.40 -12.70 13.13
C ALA A 262 -6.59 -11.54 13.72
N VAL A 263 -5.55 -11.12 13.02
CA VAL A 263 -4.78 -9.89 13.29
C VAL A 263 -4.55 -9.15 11.98
N ASP A 264 -4.25 -7.86 12.08
CA ASP A 264 -3.72 -7.05 10.98
C ASP A 264 -2.31 -6.58 11.36
N MET A 265 -1.57 -6.01 10.41
CA MET A 265 -0.23 -5.45 10.65
C MET A 265 -0.27 -4.24 11.59
N PHE A 266 0.86 -3.94 12.21
CA PHE A 266 1.00 -2.71 13.01
C PHE A 266 1.05 -1.48 12.12
N ARG A 267 0.28 -0.45 12.47
CA ARG A 267 0.43 0.90 11.92
C ARG A 267 0.26 1.94 13.01
N GLU A 268 1.22 2.85 13.06
CA GLU A 268 1.32 3.88 14.09
C GLU A 268 1.29 3.32 15.53
N GLY A 269 1.89 2.15 15.72
CA GLY A 269 2.03 1.46 16.99
C GLY A 269 0.84 0.59 17.41
N LEU A 270 -0.21 0.46 16.59
CA LEU A 270 -1.40 -0.35 16.88
C LEU A 270 -1.67 -1.36 15.77
N ALA A 271 -2.07 -2.57 16.15
CA ALA A 271 -2.59 -3.60 15.25
C ALA A 271 -4.04 -3.92 15.60
N ALA A 272 -4.90 -4.07 14.59
CA ALA A 272 -6.25 -4.57 14.81
C ALA A 272 -6.19 -6.07 15.10
N PHE A 273 -7.00 -6.57 16.03
CA PHE A 273 -7.12 -8.00 16.29
C PHE A 273 -8.59 -8.39 16.52
N GLN A 274 -8.95 -9.58 16.06
CA GLN A 274 -10.31 -10.12 16.21
C GLN A 274 -10.37 -11.14 17.34
N PHE A 275 -11.34 -10.97 18.23
CA PHE A 275 -11.66 -11.90 19.30
C PHE A 275 -13.16 -11.98 19.50
N ARG A 276 -13.72 -13.20 19.51
CA ARG A 276 -15.18 -13.44 19.61
C ARG A 276 -15.95 -12.61 18.58
N GLN A 277 -15.51 -12.69 17.31
CA GLN A 277 -16.08 -11.99 16.15
C GLN A 277 -16.01 -10.46 16.18
N ASN A 278 -15.38 -9.84 17.18
CA ASN A 278 -15.25 -8.38 17.27
C ASN A 278 -13.80 -7.97 17.16
N TRP A 279 -13.58 -6.81 16.56
CA TRP A 279 -12.28 -6.21 16.42
C TRP A 279 -11.99 -5.22 17.54
N GLY A 280 -10.76 -5.30 18.07
CA GLY A 280 -10.14 -4.36 18.98
C GLY A 280 -8.74 -3.99 18.47
N TYR A 281 -7.95 -3.31 19.29
CA TYR A 281 -6.58 -2.91 18.94
C TYR A 281 -5.60 -3.21 20.07
N VAL A 282 -4.43 -3.72 19.70
CA VAL A 282 -3.32 -4.08 20.58
C VAL A 282 -2.09 -3.26 20.19
N ASP A 283 -1.29 -2.87 21.17
CA ASP A 283 -0.01 -2.20 20.91
C ASP A 283 1.14 -3.20 20.67
N ARG A 284 2.32 -2.67 20.33
CA ARG A 284 3.53 -3.45 20.05
C ARG A 284 4.09 -4.23 21.25
N HIS A 285 3.56 -4.04 22.44
CA HIS A 285 3.94 -4.77 23.65
C HIS A 285 2.85 -5.74 24.11
N GLY A 286 1.77 -5.90 23.34
CA GLY A 286 0.68 -6.82 23.64
C GLY A 286 -0.39 -6.26 24.56
N ALA A 287 -0.32 -4.96 24.92
CA ALA A 287 -1.38 -4.35 25.73
C ALA A 287 -2.58 -3.99 24.84
N VAL A 288 -3.76 -4.47 25.22
CA VAL A 288 -5.01 -4.14 24.54
C VAL A 288 -5.36 -2.69 24.83
N GLN A 289 -5.23 -1.84 23.82
CA GLN A 289 -5.53 -0.40 23.91
C GLN A 289 -7.02 -0.12 23.68
N ILE A 290 -7.66 -0.89 22.80
CA ILE A 290 -9.09 -0.80 22.54
C ILE A 290 -9.67 -2.21 22.60
N GLN A 291 -10.62 -2.41 23.52
CA GLN A 291 -11.27 -3.70 23.70
C GLN A 291 -12.05 -4.12 22.45
N PRO A 292 -12.11 -5.42 22.11
CA PRO A 292 -12.89 -5.92 20.99
C PRO A 292 -14.37 -5.54 21.07
N GLN A 293 -14.80 -4.60 20.22
CA GLN A 293 -16.16 -4.05 20.23
C GLN A 293 -16.69 -3.73 18.83
N PHE A 294 -15.82 -3.62 17.83
CA PHE A 294 -16.22 -3.25 16.48
C PHE A 294 -16.54 -4.49 15.65
N TYR A 295 -17.53 -4.37 14.76
CA TYR A 295 -17.82 -5.39 13.77
C TYR A 295 -16.76 -5.43 12.66
N ILE A 296 -16.24 -4.26 12.27
CA ILE A 296 -15.12 -4.08 11.33
C ILE A 296 -14.15 -3.06 11.92
N ALA A 297 -12.85 -3.30 11.78
CA ALA A 297 -11.78 -2.36 12.11
C ALA A 297 -10.75 -2.33 10.97
N GLY A 298 -10.30 -1.13 10.61
CA GLY A 298 -9.17 -0.94 9.69
C GLY A 298 -7.92 -0.45 10.41
N LEU A 299 -6.79 -0.42 9.69
CA LEU A 299 -5.53 0.11 10.22
C LEU A 299 -5.63 1.58 10.64
N PHE A 300 -4.82 1.97 11.63
CA PHE A 300 -4.59 3.37 11.96
C PHE A 300 -3.71 4.05 10.89
N ARG A 301 -4.15 5.23 10.45
CA ARG A 301 -3.37 6.14 9.60
C ARG A 301 -3.70 7.59 9.93
N GLN A 302 -2.65 8.38 10.10
CA GLN A 302 -2.68 9.79 10.48
C GLN A 302 -3.51 10.05 11.74
N GLY A 303 -3.38 9.17 12.73
CA GLY A 303 -4.07 9.27 14.02
C GLY A 303 -5.47 8.65 14.07
N PHE A 304 -6.02 8.18 12.95
CA PHE A 304 -7.40 7.68 12.88
C PHE A 304 -7.50 6.28 12.29
N ALA A 305 -8.51 5.52 12.71
CA ALA A 305 -8.88 4.24 12.12
C ALA A 305 -10.37 4.23 11.75
N ILE A 306 -10.71 3.45 10.72
CA ILE A 306 -12.10 3.28 10.26
C ILE A 306 -12.70 2.09 10.99
N VAL A 307 -13.90 2.25 11.54
CA VAL A 307 -14.63 1.17 12.19
C VAL A 307 -16.10 1.12 11.78
N VAL A 308 -16.71 -0.05 12.00
CA VAL A 308 -18.17 -0.24 11.93
C VAL A 308 -18.61 -0.80 13.28
N ASP A 309 -19.54 -0.10 13.93
CA ASP A 309 -20.19 -0.60 15.14
C ASP A 309 -21.18 -1.72 14.83
N LYS A 310 -21.59 -2.48 15.85
CA LYS A 310 -22.68 -3.45 15.74
C LYS A 310 -24.03 -2.80 15.48
#